data_AF-E8T5S9-F1
#
_entry.id   AF-E8T5S9-F1
#
_cell.length_a   1.000
_cell.length_b   1.000
_cell.length_c   1.000
_cell.angle_alpha   90.00
_cell.angle_beta   90.00
_cell.angle_gamma   90.00
#
_symmetry.space_group_name_H-M   'P 1'
#
loop_
_entity.id
_entity.type
_entity.pdbx_description
1 polymer ?
#
loop_
_entity_poly.entity_id
_entity_poly.type
_entity_poly.pdbx_seq_one_letter_code
_entity_poly.pdbx_strand_id
1 'polypeptide(L)'
;MRGFTLLELLIVLVILSLLLTVSLPALFNLSLSSRESFDNRLSSLSSQICLLGKCGSVCVDFLNGTLSLGGESLKLPLKPKTFVVPGRLVSGEQFNSFCFTPSGPTDALLVLKEGDSYRAYLFLFPTGEVYTYNLTTGEADTLKDKVEKGRLAEWFRYY
;
A
#
# COMPACT_ATOMS: atom_id res chain seq x y z
N MET A 1 9.20 25.33 -53.34
CA MET A 1 8.75 24.96 -51.97
C MET A 1 7.23 24.97 -51.98
N ARG A 2 6.57 23.81 -51.86
CA ARG A 2 5.11 23.73 -51.77
C ARG A 2 4.73 24.10 -50.34
N GLY A 3 4.13 25.27 -50.15
CA GLY A 3 3.67 25.74 -48.86
C GLY A 3 2.46 24.93 -48.41
N PHE A 4 2.45 24.53 -47.15
CA PHE A 4 1.26 23.99 -46.48
C PHE A 4 0.09 24.94 -46.67
N THR A 5 -1.06 24.42 -47.10
CA THR A 5 -2.26 25.25 -47.22
C THR A 5 -2.88 25.49 -45.84
N LEU A 6 -3.50 26.65 -45.64
CA LEU A 6 -4.11 27.03 -44.37
C LEU A 6 -5.21 26.03 -43.95
N LEU A 7 -5.91 25.47 -44.94
CA LEU A 7 -6.91 24.42 -44.77
C LEU A 7 -6.31 23.12 -44.19
N GLU A 8 -5.15 22.72 -44.71
CA GLU A 8 -4.46 21.49 -44.32
C GLU A 8 -4.01 21.55 -42.85
N LEU A 9 -3.53 22.71 -42.40
CA LEU A 9 -3.19 22.95 -41.00
C LEU A 9 -4.42 22.83 -40.07
N LEU A 10 -5.56 23.37 -40.50
CA LEU A 10 -6.81 23.35 -39.73
C LEU A 10 -7.33 21.92 -39.54
N ILE A 11 -7.28 21.11 -40.61
CA ILE A 11 -7.70 19.70 -40.56
C ILE A 11 -6.81 18.91 -39.61
N VAL A 12 -5.48 19.13 -39.66
CA VAL A 12 -4.53 18.45 -38.76
C VAL A 12 -4.81 18.82 -37.30
N LEU A 13 -5.06 20.09 -36.99
CA LEU A 13 -5.37 20.54 -35.63
C LEU A 13 -6.66 19.93 -35.08
N VAL A 14 -7.71 19.82 -35.90
CA VAL A 14 -8.98 19.20 -35.52
C VAL A 14 -8.80 17.71 -35.25
N ILE A 15 -8.04 17.01 -36.09
CA ILE A 15 -7.75 15.58 -35.88
C ILE A 15 -6.91 15.40 -34.61
N LEU A 16 -5.91 16.26 -34.37
CA LEU A 16 -5.08 16.20 -33.16
C LEU A 16 -5.90 16.42 -31.89
N SER A 17 -6.81 17.40 -31.89
CA SER A 17 -7.65 17.69 -30.72
C SER A 17 -8.60 16.54 -30.39
N LEU A 18 -9.19 15.91 -31.40
CA LEU A 18 -10.03 14.72 -31.24
C LEU A 18 -9.23 13.54 -30.67
N LEU A 19 -8.04 13.29 -31.22
CA LEU A 19 -7.16 12.23 -30.74
C LEU A 19 -6.74 12.46 -29.29
N LEU A 20 -6.32 13.68 -28.94
CA LEU A 20 -5.92 14.03 -27.59
C LEU A 20 -7.08 13.87 -26.61
N THR A 21 -8.29 14.33 -26.94
CA THR A 21 -9.45 14.25 -26.03
C THR A 21 -9.82 12.81 -25.66
N VAL A 22 -9.67 11.86 -26.61
CA VAL A 22 -9.98 10.44 -26.38
C VAL A 22 -8.81 9.71 -25.69
N SER A 23 -7.57 10.06 -26.04
CA SER A 23 -6.37 9.37 -25.54
C SER A 23 -5.87 9.89 -24.19
N LEU A 24 -6.09 11.16 -23.86
CA LEU A 24 -5.69 11.78 -22.58
C LEU A 24 -6.21 11.01 -21.36
N PRO A 25 -7.52 10.70 -21.21
CA PRO A 25 -8.00 9.98 -20.03
C PRO A 25 -7.41 8.58 -19.90
N ALA A 26 -7.11 7.90 -21.02
CA ALA A 26 -6.44 6.60 -21.00
C ALA A 26 -4.99 6.74 -20.47
N LEU A 27 -4.27 7.78 -20.90
CA LEU A 27 -2.90 8.05 -20.45
C LEU A 27 -2.85 8.49 -18.97
N PHE A 28 -3.80 9.29 -18.49
CA PHE A 28 -3.90 9.67 -17.08
C PHE A 28 -4.25 8.48 -16.18
N ASN A 29 -5.13 7.58 -16.62
CA ASN A 29 -5.45 6.35 -15.88
C ASN A 29 -4.28 5.34 -15.86
N LEU A 30 -3.36 5.39 -16.83
CA LEU A 30 -2.13 4.61 -16.83
C LEU A 30 -1.05 5.16 -15.87
N SER A 31 -1.11 6.46 -15.54
CA SER A 31 -0.07 7.17 -14.77
C SER A 31 -0.44 7.45 -13.31
N LEU A 32 -1.72 7.35 -12.91
CA LEU A 32 -2.11 7.30 -11.50
C LEU A 32 -1.70 5.93 -10.96
N SER A 33 -0.43 5.89 -10.57
CA SER A 33 0.30 4.69 -10.20
C SER A 33 -0.53 3.77 -9.31
N SER A 34 -0.48 2.46 -9.57
CA SER A 34 -1.11 1.42 -8.75
C SER A 34 -0.83 1.55 -7.25
N ARG A 35 0.22 2.28 -6.87
CA ARG A 35 0.65 2.58 -5.50
C ARG A 35 -0.24 3.60 -4.80
N GLU A 36 -0.45 4.79 -5.38
CA GLU A 36 -1.30 5.82 -4.75
C GLU A 36 -2.76 5.32 -4.64
N SER A 37 -3.23 4.61 -5.67
CA SER A 37 -4.54 3.97 -5.62
C SER A 37 -4.63 2.92 -4.51
N PHE A 38 -3.59 2.11 -4.33
CA PHE A 38 -3.50 1.14 -3.25
C PHE A 38 -3.47 1.82 -1.87
N ASP A 39 -2.62 2.83 -1.67
CA ASP A 39 -2.45 3.53 -0.40
C ASP A 39 -3.75 4.23 0.02
N ASN A 40 -4.44 4.89 -0.93
CA ASN A 40 -5.75 5.51 -0.69
C ASN A 40 -6.81 4.48 -0.31
N ARG A 41 -6.85 3.34 -1.00
CA ARG A 41 -7.82 2.27 -0.75
C ARG A 41 -7.54 1.57 0.58
N LEU A 42 -6.27 1.38 0.92
CA LEU A 42 -5.81 0.82 2.18
C LEU A 42 -6.21 1.71 3.36
N SER A 43 -5.93 3.01 3.28
CA SER A 43 -6.31 4.00 4.30
C SER A 43 -7.82 4.04 4.50
N SER A 44 -8.59 4.06 3.40
CA SER A 44 -10.05 4.03 3.45
C SER A 44 -10.59 2.79 4.16
N LEU A 45 -10.10 1.59 3.83
CA LEU A 45 -10.53 0.36 4.48
C LEU A 45 -10.08 0.24 5.93
N SER A 46 -8.87 0.69 6.23
CA SER A 46 -8.33 0.70 7.58
C SER A 46 -9.16 1.60 8.50
N SER A 47 -9.55 2.80 8.05
CA SER A 47 -10.44 3.69 8.82
C SER A 47 -11.82 3.08 9.12
N GLN A 48 -12.25 2.12 8.30
CA GLN A 48 -13.55 1.44 8.43
C GLN A 48 -13.44 0.05 9.07
N ILE A 49 -12.24 -0.42 9.41
CA ILE A 49 -12.06 -1.79 9.93
C ILE A 49 -12.62 -1.94 11.35
N CYS A 50 -12.64 -0.86 12.12
CA CYS A 50 -13.13 -0.83 13.49
C CYS A 50 -14.42 0.01 13.57
N LEU A 51 -15.55 -0.60 13.23
CA LEU A 51 -16.87 0.03 13.33
C LEU A 51 -17.53 -0.35 14.66
N LEU A 52 -18.10 0.66 15.35
CA LEU A 52 -18.93 0.46 16.56
C LEU A 52 -18.25 -0.38 17.65
N GLY A 53 -16.93 -0.21 17.83
CA GLY A 53 -16.14 -0.90 18.85
C GLY A 53 -15.81 -2.36 18.52
N LYS A 54 -16.14 -2.86 17.32
CA LYS A 54 -15.71 -4.18 16.83
C LYS A 54 -14.77 -4.01 15.66
N CYS A 55 -13.54 -4.48 15.83
CA CYS A 55 -12.55 -4.50 14.75
C CYS A 55 -12.66 -5.79 13.94
N GLY A 56 -12.68 -5.65 12.63
CA GLY A 56 -12.50 -6.74 11.69
C GLY A 56 -11.09 -7.32 11.76
N SER A 57 -10.91 -8.55 11.27
CA SER A 57 -9.61 -9.18 11.18
C SER A 57 -8.77 -8.58 10.06
N VAL A 58 -7.48 -8.43 10.32
CA VAL A 58 -6.43 -8.13 9.35
C VAL A 58 -5.73 -9.43 9.00
N CYS A 59 -5.85 -9.88 7.76
CA CYS A 59 -5.24 -11.10 7.27
C CYS A 59 -4.22 -10.81 6.18
N VAL A 60 -3.04 -11.38 6.28
CA VAL A 60 -2.01 -11.31 5.25
C VAL A 60 -1.84 -12.70 4.66
N ASP A 61 -2.01 -12.80 3.35
CA ASP A 61 -1.66 -13.98 2.56
C ASP A 61 -0.30 -13.74 1.92
N PHE A 62 0.70 -14.45 2.40
CA PHE A 62 2.08 -14.33 1.93
C PHE A 62 2.33 -15.03 0.59
N LEU A 63 1.47 -15.98 0.24
CA LEU A 63 1.60 -16.80 -0.96
C LEU A 63 0.98 -16.09 -2.17
N ASN A 64 -0.23 -15.57 -2.00
CA ASN A 64 -0.95 -14.83 -3.03
C ASN A 64 -0.64 -13.32 -3.02
N GLY A 65 0.01 -12.82 -1.97
CA GLY A 65 0.33 -11.40 -1.84
C GLY A 65 -0.93 -10.55 -1.70
N THR A 66 -1.87 -10.99 -0.86
CA THR A 66 -3.12 -10.27 -0.60
C THR A 66 -3.21 -9.88 0.87
N LEU A 67 -3.82 -8.73 1.13
CA LEU A 67 -4.13 -8.21 2.45
C LEU A 67 -5.65 -8.09 2.56
N SER A 68 -6.26 -8.81 3.49
CA SER A 68 -7.68 -8.73 3.77
C SER A 68 -7.95 -7.95 5.04
N LEU A 69 -8.83 -6.96 4.97
CA LEU A 69 -9.18 -6.05 6.06
C LEU A 69 -10.70 -6.12 6.25
N GLY A 70 -11.16 -6.67 7.37
CA GLY A 70 -12.59 -6.74 7.68
C GLY A 70 -13.45 -7.49 6.65
N GLY A 71 -12.84 -8.37 5.85
CA GLY A 71 -13.51 -9.15 4.79
C GLY A 71 -13.22 -8.66 3.37
N GLU A 72 -12.76 -7.42 3.20
CA GLU A 72 -12.34 -6.89 1.89
C GLU A 72 -10.91 -7.28 1.58
N SER A 73 -10.63 -7.77 0.37
CA SER A 73 -9.29 -8.23 -0.02
C SER A 73 -8.62 -7.27 -0.99
N LEU A 74 -7.41 -6.82 -0.64
CA LEU A 74 -6.55 -5.97 -1.45
C LEU A 74 -5.36 -6.77 -1.97
N LYS A 75 -5.06 -6.62 -3.26
CA LYS A 75 -3.82 -7.14 -3.83
C LYS A 75 -2.68 -6.20 -3.43
N LEU A 76 -1.65 -6.75 -2.79
CA LEU A 76 -0.48 -5.98 -2.40
C LEU A 76 0.32 -5.59 -3.65
N PRO A 77 0.87 -4.36 -3.70
CA PRO A 77 1.70 -3.93 -4.82
C PRO A 77 3.05 -4.67 -4.85
N LEU A 78 3.43 -5.31 -3.73
CA LEU A 78 4.72 -5.94 -3.49
C LEU A 78 4.53 -7.24 -2.71
N LYS A 79 5.54 -8.11 -2.72
CA LYS A 79 5.47 -9.37 -1.96
C LYS A 79 5.64 -9.09 -0.46
N PRO A 80 4.67 -9.51 0.39
CA PRO A 80 4.81 -9.37 1.84
C PRO A 80 5.92 -10.29 2.35
N LYS A 81 6.77 -9.75 3.22
CA LYS A 81 7.87 -10.51 3.84
C LYS A 81 7.55 -10.83 5.28
N THR A 82 7.09 -9.83 6.02
CA THR A 82 6.88 -9.93 7.46
C THR A 82 5.65 -9.16 7.85
N PHE A 83 4.83 -9.76 8.69
CA PHE A 83 3.71 -9.13 9.35
C PHE A 83 3.95 -9.19 10.85
N VAL A 84 3.97 -8.03 11.48
CA VAL A 84 4.21 -7.87 12.90
C VAL A 84 2.90 -7.52 13.55
N VAL A 85 2.57 -8.28 14.58
CA VAL A 85 1.41 -8.04 15.43
C VAL A 85 1.88 -8.01 16.88
N PRO A 86 1.06 -7.51 17.81
CA PRO A 86 1.45 -7.39 19.22
C PRO A 86 1.96 -8.72 19.78
N GLY A 87 3.21 -8.72 20.24
CA GLY A 87 3.85 -9.91 20.83
C GLY A 87 4.21 -11.03 19.85
N ARG A 88 4.09 -10.84 18.53
CA ARG A 88 4.44 -11.86 17.55
C ARG A 88 4.91 -11.29 16.21
N LEU A 89 6.04 -11.80 15.74
CA LEU A 89 6.53 -11.58 14.38
C LEU A 89 6.16 -12.78 13.52
N VAL A 90 5.52 -12.52 12.37
CA VAL A 90 5.06 -13.55 11.43
C VAL A 90 5.79 -13.35 10.11
N SER A 91 6.63 -14.31 9.74
CA SER A 91 7.34 -14.31 8.46
C SER A 91 6.59 -15.13 7.41
N GLY A 92 6.55 -14.64 6.17
CA GLY A 92 6.03 -15.39 5.02
C GLY A 92 6.87 -16.62 4.66
N GLU A 93 8.07 -16.76 5.23
CA GLU A 93 8.89 -17.98 5.13
C GLU A 93 8.36 -19.11 6.02
N GLN A 94 7.60 -18.77 7.06
CA GLN A 94 7.10 -19.71 8.07
C GLN A 94 5.60 -19.96 7.95
N PHE A 95 4.85 -18.99 7.41
CA PHE A 95 3.39 -19.04 7.32
C PHE A 95 2.91 -18.67 5.92
N ASN A 96 1.96 -19.44 5.39
CA ASN A 96 1.30 -19.13 4.12
C ASN A 96 0.34 -17.95 4.28
N SER A 97 -0.42 -17.91 5.38
CA SER A 97 -1.31 -16.82 5.72
C SER A 97 -1.40 -16.64 7.23
N PHE A 98 -1.72 -15.43 7.68
CA PHE A 98 -1.90 -15.14 9.09
C PHE A 98 -2.94 -14.04 9.29
N CYS A 99 -3.83 -14.24 10.26
CA CYS A 99 -4.90 -13.31 10.61
C CYS A 99 -4.73 -12.81 12.05
N PHE A 100 -4.97 -11.53 12.24
CA PHE A 100 -4.96 -10.85 13.52
C PHE A 100 -6.22 -10.02 13.69
N THR A 101 -6.87 -10.14 14.84
CA THR A 101 -8.06 -9.35 15.17
C THR A 101 -7.72 -8.42 16.34
N PRO A 102 -7.75 -7.10 16.14
CA PRO A 102 -7.50 -6.15 17.22
C PRO A 102 -8.62 -6.23 18.26
N SER A 103 -8.27 -6.40 19.54
CA SER A 103 -9.22 -6.41 20.66
C SER A 103 -9.20 -5.12 21.49
N GLY A 104 -8.34 -4.16 21.13
CA GLY A 104 -8.14 -2.90 21.86
C GLY A 104 -7.11 -1.99 21.16
N PRO A 105 -6.65 -0.91 21.82
CA PRO A 105 -5.64 0.00 21.28
C PRO A 105 -4.33 -0.74 21.02
N THR A 106 -3.94 -0.84 19.76
CA THR A 106 -2.79 -1.66 19.36
C THR A 106 -2.30 -1.31 17.96
N ASP A 107 -1.11 -1.76 17.64
CA ASP A 107 -0.41 -1.51 16.40
C ASP A 107 -0.06 -2.81 15.67
N ALA A 108 -0.12 -2.78 14.34
CA ALA A 108 0.37 -3.85 13.49
C ALA A 108 1.24 -3.26 12.38
N LEU A 109 2.24 -4.00 11.93
CA LEU A 109 3.18 -3.51 10.92
C LEU A 109 3.37 -4.55 9.83
N LEU A 110 3.06 -4.17 8.60
CA LEU A 110 3.27 -5.00 7.42
C LEU A 110 4.50 -4.51 6.66
N VAL A 111 5.49 -5.38 6.49
CA VAL A 111 6.71 -5.10 5.75
C VAL A 111 6.71 -5.87 4.42
N LEU A 112 6.86 -5.11 3.35
CA LEU A 112 6.94 -5.58 1.96
C LEU A 112 8.35 -5.36 1.44
N LYS A 113 8.81 -6.25 0.56
CA LYS A 113 10.12 -6.12 -0.08
C LYS A 113 9.98 -5.59 -1.51
N GLU A 114 10.75 -4.55 -1.83
CA GLU A 114 10.84 -3.92 -3.15
C GLU A 114 12.30 -3.84 -3.61
N GLY A 115 12.78 -4.88 -4.29
CA GLY A 115 14.20 -4.98 -4.68
C GLY A 115 15.11 -4.97 -3.45
N ASP A 116 15.97 -3.95 -3.35
CA ASP A 116 16.88 -3.70 -2.22
C ASP A 116 16.32 -2.74 -1.17
N SER A 117 15.07 -2.30 -1.34
CA SER A 117 14.36 -1.46 -0.37
C SER A 117 13.18 -2.21 0.25
N TYR A 118 12.72 -1.71 1.39
CA TYR A 118 11.56 -2.21 2.10
C TYR A 118 10.51 -1.12 2.20
N ARG A 119 9.25 -1.52 2.19
CA ARG A 119 8.13 -0.63 2.50
C ARG A 119 7.38 -1.18 3.69
N ALA A 120 7.13 -0.34 4.68
CA ALA A 120 6.39 -0.71 5.86
C ALA A 120 5.08 0.07 5.96
N TYR A 121 4.00 -0.63 6.28
CA TYR A 121 2.68 -0.06 6.57
C TYR A 121 2.35 -0.31 8.03
N LEU A 122 2.36 0.76 8.83
CA LEU A 122 1.94 0.73 10.22
C LEU A 122 0.44 1.01 10.29
N PHE A 123 -0.29 0.09 10.91
CA PHE A 123 -1.72 0.21 11.21
C PHE A 123 -1.87 0.56 12.69
N LEU A 124 -2.59 1.63 12.99
CA LEU A 124 -3.00 1.98 14.34
C LEU A 124 -4.47 1.62 14.56
N PHE A 125 -4.73 0.81 15.56
CA PHE A 125 -6.08 0.45 15.99
C PHE A 125 -6.40 1.13 17.33
N PRO A 126 -7.65 1.58 17.56
CA PRO A 126 -8.81 1.46 16.66
C PRO A 126 -8.94 2.64 15.67
N THR A 127 -7.99 3.59 15.62
CA THR A 127 -8.12 4.79 14.78
C THR A 127 -8.22 4.47 13.30
N GLY A 128 -7.65 3.34 12.88
CA GLY A 128 -7.59 2.91 11.49
C GLY A 128 -6.61 3.75 10.66
N GLU A 129 -5.76 4.55 11.31
CA GLU A 129 -4.72 5.31 10.64
C GLU A 129 -3.64 4.37 10.10
N VAL A 130 -3.17 4.66 8.89
CA VAL A 130 -2.10 3.91 8.23
C VAL A 130 -0.96 4.86 7.91
N TYR A 131 0.23 4.56 8.44
CA TYR A 131 1.45 5.27 8.12
C TYR A 131 2.32 4.42 7.21
N THR A 132 2.81 5.04 6.14
CA THR A 132 3.67 4.39 5.15
C THR A 132 5.11 4.87 5.30
N TYR A 133 6.04 3.94 5.46
CA TYR A 133 7.47 4.22 5.57
C TYR A 133 8.22 3.50 4.45
N ASN A 134 9.14 4.20 3.80
CA ASN A 134 10.13 3.58 2.94
C ASN A 134 11.40 3.36 3.76
N LEU A 135 11.85 2.11 3.86
CA LEU A 135 12.96 1.66 4.68
C LEU A 135 14.08 1.14 3.81
N THR A 136 15.30 1.48 4.18
CA THR A 136 16.51 0.82 3.71
C THR A 136 16.63 -0.59 4.33
N THR A 137 17.53 -1.41 3.79
CA THR A 137 17.86 -2.72 4.35
C THR A 137 18.27 -2.66 5.82
N GLY A 138 19.13 -1.70 6.19
CA GLY A 138 19.58 -1.54 7.58
C GLY A 138 18.46 -1.12 8.54
N GLU A 139 17.55 -0.25 8.12
CA GLU A 139 16.40 0.18 8.92
C GLU A 139 15.39 -0.95 9.10
N ALA A 140 15.15 -1.77 8.08
CA ALA A 140 14.25 -2.92 8.15
C ALA A 140 14.78 -4.01 9.11
N ASP A 141 16.08 -4.27 9.12
CA ASP A 141 16.70 -5.21 10.05
C ASP A 141 16.69 -4.68 11.50
N THR A 142 16.89 -3.38 11.67
CA THR A 142 16.78 -2.72 12.99
C THR A 142 15.34 -2.74 13.50
N LEU A 143 14.37 -2.49 12.63
CA LEU A 143 12.95 -2.61 12.94
C LEU A 143 12.62 -4.03 13.39
N LYS A 144 13.09 -5.05 12.66
CA LYS A 144 12.92 -6.46 13.03
C LYS A 144 13.45 -6.74 14.45
N ASP A 145 14.66 -6.28 14.77
CA ASP A 145 15.25 -6.43 16.12
C ASP A 145 14.41 -5.74 17.20
N LYS A 146 13.90 -4.53 16.93
CA LYS A 146 13.05 -3.77 17.86
C LYS A 146 11.68 -4.41 18.06
N VAL A 147 11.11 -4.98 17.01
CA VAL A 147 9.87 -5.77 17.06
C VAL A 147 10.04 -6.99 17.96
N GLU A 148 11.10 -7.78 17.74
CA GLU A 148 11.37 -9.01 18.50
C GLU A 148 11.54 -8.70 20.00
N LYS A 149 12.05 -7.51 20.33
CA LYS A 149 12.21 -7.03 21.71
C LYS A 149 10.96 -6.37 22.30
N GLY A 150 9.83 -6.35 21.58
CA GLY A 150 8.57 -5.75 22.04
C GLY A 150 8.62 -4.22 22.14
N ARG A 151 9.52 -3.57 21.39
CA ARG A 151 9.80 -2.13 21.46
C ARG A 151 9.41 -1.41 20.16
N LEU A 152 8.29 -1.80 19.56
CA LEU A 152 7.80 -1.19 18.32
C LEU A 152 7.62 0.33 18.48
N ALA A 153 7.02 0.75 19.58
CA ALA A 153 6.81 2.16 19.93
C ALA A 153 8.11 2.97 20.11
N GLU A 154 9.25 2.33 20.46
CA GLU A 154 10.53 3.04 20.53
C GLU A 154 11.04 3.40 19.13
N TRP A 155 10.78 2.57 18.12
CA TRP A 155 11.25 2.81 16.76
C TRP A 155 10.50 3.98 16.11
N PHE A 156 9.18 4.07 16.32
CA PHE A 156 8.35 5.18 15.82
C PHE A 156 8.58 6.53 16.51
N ARG A 157 9.35 6.60 17.61
CA ARG A 157 9.73 7.89 18.21
C ARG A 157 10.88 8.59 17.47
N TYR A 158 11.60 7.87 16.61
CA TYR A 158 12.77 8.39 15.89
C TYR A 158 12.47 8.80 14.44
N TYR A 159 11.28 8.51 13.92
CA TYR A 159 10.80 8.85 12.57
C TYR A 159 9.44 9.54 12.65
#